data_AF-A0A9D5DAU9-F1
#
_entry.id   AF-A0A9D5DAU9-F1
#
_cell.length_a   1.000
_cell.length_b   1.000
_cell.length_c   1.000
_cell.angle_alpha   90.00
_cell.angle_beta   90.00
_cell.angle_gamma   90.00
#
_symmetry.space_group_name_H-M   'P 1'
#
loop_
_entity.id
_entity.type
_entity.pdbx_description
1 polymer ?
#
loop_
_entity_poly.entity_id
_entity_poly.type
_entity_poly.pdbx_seq_one_letter_code
_entity_poly.pdbx_strand_id
1 'polypeptide(L)'
;MGWRGILGFDYGIVQAPLGPDISGPELVAAVANAGAIGFLRAPDWESPDYLRELIRKTRTLTSKPFGVGVVLCFPHKANLKVILEEKVAVVQVAWGEYPRELVCEAHDAGVKVVHQIGYFEEAEKAKNAGVDAIIVQGREAGGHVIGQDSLVSLVPRVVDLVSSCGIPVIAAGGIVDARGYAAALALGAHGICMGTRFLATMESFAHPFYKRNLIELDETKYTNIFGRSRWPVPHRVLQTLFFTDNGQLPDHENEGDKPIIGHSVINGIEKDIRLFAGTVPNATTTGDIQSMVMYAGEGVCLIKDILPAGEVNANYWCNSSCCHILKDGQQSIRENGPMSDNEAMSSLIFSTLLASLLLASLSASQGMVVEEKMRLGSTPPSCHNRCKECSPCAAVQVPTLPGATPALPADIHASYNMYSNYKPLGWKCQCGNLFFNP
;
A
#
# COMPACT_ATOMS: atom_id res chain seq x y z
N MET A 1 5.39 -17.50 27.18
CA MET A 1 5.54 -16.06 26.90
C MET A 1 4.49 -15.70 25.86
N GLY A 2 3.49 -14.91 26.24
CA GLY A 2 2.39 -14.55 25.35
C GLY A 2 2.87 -13.57 24.28
N TRP A 3 2.59 -13.90 23.03
CA TRP A 3 2.73 -13.02 21.87
C TRP A 3 1.83 -11.79 22.09
N ARG A 4 2.37 -10.56 22.05
CA ARG A 4 1.59 -9.30 22.14
C ARG A 4 1.57 -8.59 20.79
N GLY A 5 0.42 -8.05 20.37
CA GLY A 5 0.25 -7.39 19.05
C GLY A 5 -0.12 -8.36 17.92
N ILE A 6 -0.19 -7.89 16.67
CA ILE A 6 -0.58 -8.74 15.52
C ILE A 6 0.43 -9.86 15.37
N LEU A 7 -0.04 -11.11 15.38
CA LEU A 7 0.81 -12.30 15.34
C LEU A 7 1.89 -12.31 16.44
N GLY A 8 1.83 -11.42 17.43
CA GLY A 8 2.82 -11.17 18.48
C GLY A 8 3.93 -10.15 18.18
N PHE A 9 3.69 -9.20 17.28
CA PHE A 9 4.61 -8.11 16.94
C PHE A 9 4.01 -6.75 17.32
N ASP A 10 4.86 -5.89 17.91
CA ASP A 10 4.44 -4.74 18.72
C ASP A 10 3.72 -3.63 17.93
N TYR A 11 3.94 -3.56 16.61
CA TYR A 11 3.51 -2.42 15.78
C TYR A 11 2.63 -2.78 14.59
N GLY A 12 2.37 -4.07 14.34
CA GLY A 12 1.59 -4.48 13.17
C GLY A 12 2.24 -4.11 11.83
N ILE A 13 3.56 -3.91 11.81
CA ILE A 13 4.32 -3.64 10.59
C ILE A 13 4.92 -4.94 10.08
N VAL A 14 4.70 -5.21 8.80
CA VAL A 14 5.21 -6.37 8.08
C VAL A 14 6.05 -5.92 6.90
N GLN A 15 7.26 -6.45 6.77
CA GLN A 15 8.04 -6.37 5.53
C GLN A 15 7.63 -7.52 4.61
N ALA A 16 7.07 -7.19 3.44
CA ALA A 16 6.60 -8.17 2.46
C ALA A 16 7.78 -8.98 1.89
N PRO A 17 7.65 -10.29 1.64
CA PRO A 17 8.68 -11.05 0.95
C PRO A 17 8.92 -10.43 -0.44
N LEU A 18 10.13 -9.97 -0.68
CA LEU A 18 10.51 -9.27 -1.91
C LEU A 18 11.09 -10.27 -2.91
N GLY A 19 11.13 -9.90 -4.20
CA GLY A 19 11.68 -10.75 -5.28
C GLY A 19 13.03 -11.37 -4.94
N PRO A 20 13.46 -12.41 -5.67
CA PRO A 20 14.50 -13.32 -5.19
C PRO A 20 15.75 -12.56 -4.73
N ASP A 21 16.19 -12.92 -3.53
CA ASP A 21 17.29 -12.33 -2.75
C ASP A 21 17.11 -10.89 -2.22
N ILE A 22 16.12 -10.11 -2.67
CA ILE A 22 15.94 -8.72 -2.23
C ILE A 22 15.66 -8.63 -0.71
N SER A 23 14.80 -9.50 -0.20
CA SER A 23 14.55 -9.64 1.24
C SER A 23 15.37 -10.77 1.84
N GLY A 24 16.69 -10.61 1.80
CA GLY A 24 17.67 -11.51 2.40
C GLY A 24 17.77 -11.41 3.93
N PRO A 25 18.67 -12.20 4.55
CA PRO A 25 18.85 -12.27 6.00
C PRO A 25 19.08 -10.92 6.69
N GLU A 26 19.84 -10.03 6.06
CA GLU A 26 20.20 -8.71 6.58
C GLU A 26 18.97 -7.83 6.75
N LEU A 27 18.11 -7.73 5.71
CA LEU A 27 16.87 -6.97 5.78
C LEU A 27 15.91 -7.56 6.83
N VAL A 28 15.69 -8.87 6.77
CA VAL A 28 14.75 -9.54 7.66
C VAL A 28 15.15 -9.39 9.12
N ALA A 29 16.44 -9.55 9.43
CA ALA A 29 16.95 -9.38 10.78
C ALA A 29 16.84 -7.92 11.26
N ALA A 30 17.14 -6.94 10.41
CA ALA A 30 17.00 -5.53 10.75
C ALA A 30 15.54 -5.15 11.06
N VAL A 31 14.59 -5.62 10.24
CA VAL A 31 13.15 -5.43 10.47
C VAL A 31 12.70 -6.09 11.79
N ALA A 32 13.13 -7.33 12.04
CA ALA A 32 12.77 -8.08 13.24
C ALA A 32 13.35 -7.43 14.52
N ASN A 33 14.60 -6.99 14.48
CA ASN A 33 15.26 -6.30 15.58
C ASN A 33 14.58 -4.97 15.94
N ALA A 34 13.95 -4.33 14.96
CA ALA A 34 13.18 -3.10 15.15
C ALA A 34 11.70 -3.32 15.52
N GLY A 35 11.31 -4.54 15.92
CA GLY A 35 9.98 -4.84 16.48
C GLY A 35 8.86 -5.08 15.46
N ALA A 36 9.18 -5.13 14.16
CA ALA A 36 8.29 -5.58 13.10
C ALA A 36 8.54 -7.06 12.79
N ILE A 37 7.79 -7.63 11.82
CA ILE A 37 8.09 -8.96 11.27
C ILE A 37 8.67 -8.82 9.86
N GLY A 38 9.84 -9.41 9.66
CA GLY A 38 10.45 -9.58 8.34
C GLY A 38 10.14 -10.94 7.74
N PHE A 39 10.02 -10.99 6.41
CA PHE A 39 9.84 -12.22 5.65
C PHE A 39 10.99 -12.43 4.68
N LEU A 40 11.69 -13.56 4.84
CA LEU A 40 12.54 -14.10 3.78
C LEU A 40 11.67 -14.51 2.60
N ARG A 41 12.23 -14.54 1.39
CA ARG A 41 11.56 -15.11 0.22
C ARG A 41 12.13 -16.49 -0.08
N ALA A 42 11.30 -17.52 -0.02
CA ALA A 42 11.71 -18.86 -0.46
C ALA A 42 12.02 -18.86 -1.98
N PRO A 43 12.96 -19.67 -2.49
CA PRO A 43 13.13 -19.85 -3.94
C PRO A 43 11.88 -20.46 -4.59
N ASP A 44 11.55 -20.05 -5.82
CA ASP A 44 10.41 -20.60 -6.61
C ASP A 44 10.66 -22.02 -7.16
N TRP A 45 11.63 -22.73 -6.60
CA TRP A 45 11.94 -24.11 -6.91
C TRP A 45 12.37 -24.82 -5.63
N GLU A 46 12.30 -26.14 -5.61
CA GLU A 46 12.72 -26.93 -4.45
C GLU A 46 14.21 -26.72 -4.18
N SER A 47 14.51 -26.05 -3.08
CA SER A 47 15.87 -25.72 -2.66
C SER A 47 15.97 -25.77 -1.13
N PRO A 48 15.68 -26.93 -0.52
CA PRO A 48 15.56 -27.06 0.93
C PRO A 48 16.86 -26.68 1.67
N ASP A 49 18.01 -27.05 1.14
CA ASP A 49 19.30 -26.79 1.80
C ASP A 49 19.67 -25.30 1.78
N TYR A 50 19.46 -24.62 0.64
CA TYR A 50 19.66 -23.17 0.54
C TYR A 50 18.69 -22.42 1.46
N LEU A 51 17.41 -22.81 1.49
CA LEU A 51 16.43 -22.18 2.37
C LEU A 51 16.80 -22.38 3.85
N ARG A 52 17.28 -23.57 4.22
CA ARG A 52 17.76 -23.86 5.57
C ARG A 52 18.96 -22.99 5.94
N GLU A 53 19.90 -22.80 5.01
CA GLU A 53 21.04 -21.90 5.19
C GLU A 53 20.58 -20.46 5.40
N LEU A 54 19.65 -19.95 4.58
CA LEU A 54 19.10 -18.61 4.76
C LEU A 54 18.44 -18.42 6.13
N ILE A 55 17.60 -19.36 6.56
CA ILE A 55 16.93 -19.32 7.88
C ILE A 55 17.98 -19.27 9.00
N ARG A 56 19.01 -20.12 8.92
CA ARG A 56 20.09 -20.17 9.93
C ARG A 56 20.93 -18.91 9.92
N LYS A 57 21.27 -18.38 8.75
CA LYS A 57 21.98 -17.10 8.62
C LYS A 57 21.18 -15.96 9.26
N THR A 58 19.87 -15.88 9.02
CA THR A 58 19.01 -14.87 9.67
C THR A 58 19.03 -15.02 11.20
N ARG A 59 19.00 -16.25 11.73
CA ARG A 59 19.10 -16.50 13.18
C ARG A 59 20.42 -16.07 13.80
N THR A 60 21.50 -15.96 13.03
CA THR A 60 22.76 -15.38 13.53
C THR A 60 22.70 -13.86 13.68
N LEU A 61 21.77 -13.19 12.98
CA LEU A 61 21.63 -11.74 12.93
C LEU A 61 20.51 -11.23 13.84
N THR A 62 19.58 -12.09 14.24
CA THR A 62 18.48 -11.75 15.14
C THR A 62 18.04 -12.93 16.01
N SER A 63 17.69 -12.63 17.26
CA SER A 63 16.97 -13.54 18.15
C SER A 63 15.45 -13.31 18.13
N LYS A 64 14.97 -12.36 17.32
CA LYS A 64 13.56 -12.02 17.19
C LYS A 64 12.88 -12.93 16.16
N PRO A 65 11.57 -13.21 16.31
CA PRO A 65 10.84 -14.03 15.37
C PRO A 65 10.79 -13.38 13.97
N PHE A 66 10.89 -14.20 12.94
CA PHE A 66 10.76 -13.80 11.54
C PHE A 66 10.05 -14.90 10.74
N GLY A 67 9.56 -14.56 9.55
CA GLY A 67 8.83 -15.48 8.69
C GLY A 67 9.51 -15.80 7.36
N VAL A 68 8.88 -16.70 6.62
CA VAL A 68 9.27 -17.07 5.25
C VAL A 68 8.03 -17.00 4.35
N GLY A 69 8.15 -16.29 3.23
CA GLY A 69 7.13 -16.16 2.20
C GLY A 69 7.29 -17.20 1.08
N VAL A 70 6.16 -17.79 0.68
CA VAL A 70 6.05 -18.87 -0.31
C VAL A 70 4.97 -18.53 -1.32
N VAL A 71 5.26 -18.74 -2.61
CA VAL A 71 4.31 -18.51 -3.70
C VAL A 71 3.86 -19.87 -4.23
N LEU A 72 2.64 -20.28 -3.87
CA LEU A 72 2.16 -21.64 -3.97
C LEU A 72 1.95 -22.15 -5.40
N CYS A 73 2.00 -21.28 -6.42
CA CYS A 73 1.97 -21.70 -7.82
C CYS A 73 3.27 -22.39 -8.26
N PHE A 74 4.31 -22.38 -7.43
CA PHE A 74 5.59 -23.08 -7.66
C PHE A 74 5.74 -24.31 -6.73
N PRO A 75 6.63 -25.28 -7.07
CA PRO A 75 6.86 -26.44 -6.24
C PRO A 75 7.62 -26.09 -4.95
N HIS A 76 6.99 -26.36 -3.80
CA HIS A 76 7.52 -25.99 -2.47
C HIS A 76 7.38 -27.08 -1.40
N LYS A 77 7.10 -28.34 -1.75
CA LYS A 77 6.92 -29.43 -0.77
C LYS A 77 8.16 -29.61 0.12
N ALA A 78 9.36 -29.67 -0.46
CA ALA A 78 10.59 -29.81 0.32
C ALA A 78 10.94 -28.51 1.06
N ASN A 79 10.72 -27.35 0.43
CA ASN A 79 10.90 -26.04 1.05
C ASN A 79 10.00 -25.85 2.30
N LEU A 80 8.71 -26.17 2.20
CA LEU A 80 7.75 -26.12 3.31
C LEU A 80 8.16 -27.05 4.45
N LYS A 81 8.63 -28.26 4.13
CA LYS A 81 9.18 -29.16 5.15
C LYS A 81 10.30 -28.52 5.95
N VAL A 82 11.23 -27.81 5.29
CA VAL A 82 12.32 -27.09 5.96
C VAL A 82 11.80 -25.96 6.85
N ILE A 83 10.81 -25.19 6.37
CA ILE A 83 10.16 -24.12 7.14
C ILE A 83 9.58 -24.67 8.46
N LEU A 84 8.93 -25.83 8.40
CA LEU A 84 8.35 -26.51 9.58
C LEU A 84 9.43 -27.12 10.48
N GLU A 85 10.41 -27.83 9.92
CA GLU A 85 11.53 -28.43 10.66
C GLU A 85 12.34 -27.39 11.43
N GLU A 86 12.66 -26.28 10.77
CA GLU A 86 13.39 -25.17 11.39
C GLU A 86 12.50 -24.37 12.34
N LYS A 87 11.17 -24.56 12.34
CA LYS A 87 10.21 -23.85 13.20
C LYS A 87 10.32 -22.34 13.10
N VAL A 88 10.23 -21.82 11.88
CA VAL A 88 10.14 -20.37 11.69
C VAL A 88 8.87 -19.83 12.36
N ALA A 89 8.84 -18.55 12.72
CA ALA A 89 7.71 -18.01 13.48
C ALA A 89 6.41 -18.00 12.66
N VAL A 90 6.53 -17.69 11.36
CA VAL A 90 5.40 -17.51 10.45
C VAL A 90 5.76 -18.00 9.05
N VAL A 91 4.87 -18.75 8.42
CA VAL A 91 4.87 -18.96 6.97
C VAL A 91 3.82 -18.06 6.34
N GLN A 92 4.24 -17.22 5.39
CA GLN A 92 3.33 -16.45 4.56
C GLN A 92 3.16 -17.18 3.22
N VAL A 93 1.91 -17.35 2.79
CA VAL A 93 1.56 -18.03 1.55
C VAL A 93 0.74 -17.11 0.65
N ALA A 94 0.95 -17.21 -0.66
CA ALA A 94 0.24 -16.44 -1.67
C ALA A 94 0.09 -17.25 -2.97
N TRP A 95 -0.79 -16.80 -3.87
CA TRP A 95 -0.94 -17.36 -5.23
C TRP A 95 -1.23 -18.87 -5.27
N GLY A 96 -2.16 -19.32 -4.42
CA GLY A 96 -2.65 -20.70 -4.41
C GLY A 96 -3.41 -21.02 -3.14
N GLU A 97 -3.99 -22.21 -3.08
CA GLU A 97 -4.75 -22.65 -1.91
C GLU A 97 -3.82 -23.28 -0.87
N TYR A 98 -4.08 -22.98 0.41
CA TYR A 98 -3.40 -23.59 1.54
C TYR A 98 -4.47 -24.20 2.46
N PRO A 99 -4.84 -25.46 2.24
CA PRO A 99 -6.00 -26.06 2.88
C PRO A 99 -5.76 -26.34 4.36
N ARG A 100 -6.84 -26.65 5.08
CA ARG A 100 -6.85 -26.84 6.54
C ARG A 100 -5.80 -27.86 7.01
N GLU A 101 -5.57 -28.93 6.26
CA GLU A 101 -4.60 -29.96 6.62
C GLU A 101 -3.19 -29.38 6.72
N LEU A 102 -2.78 -28.54 5.75
CA LEU A 102 -1.47 -27.90 5.76
C LEU A 102 -1.36 -26.79 6.83
N VAL A 103 -2.48 -26.17 7.19
CA VAL A 103 -2.52 -25.24 8.34
C VAL A 103 -2.31 -26.00 9.64
N CYS A 104 -3.00 -27.14 9.83
CA CYS A 104 -2.81 -28.00 10.99
C CYS A 104 -1.37 -28.52 11.08
N GLU A 105 -0.77 -28.97 9.98
CA GLU A 105 0.64 -29.39 9.95
C GLU A 105 1.59 -28.26 10.38
N ALA A 106 1.32 -27.02 9.96
CA ALA A 106 2.10 -25.86 10.39
C ALA A 106 1.93 -25.58 11.88
N HIS A 107 0.69 -25.63 12.39
CA HIS A 107 0.39 -25.43 13.81
C HIS A 107 1.01 -26.51 14.70
N ASP A 108 1.02 -27.78 14.26
CA ASP A 108 1.67 -28.89 14.97
C ASP A 108 3.20 -28.67 15.09
N ALA A 109 3.81 -28.03 14.08
CA ALA A 109 5.22 -27.62 14.12
C ALA A 109 5.47 -26.33 14.95
N GLY A 110 4.41 -25.64 15.39
CA GLY A 110 4.47 -24.36 16.09
C GLY A 110 4.66 -23.15 15.18
N VAL A 111 4.35 -23.28 13.89
CA VAL A 111 4.47 -22.24 12.86
C VAL A 111 3.09 -21.62 12.58
N LYS A 112 2.99 -20.30 12.64
CA LYS A 112 1.75 -19.58 12.26
C LYS A 112 1.64 -19.45 10.75
N VAL A 113 0.42 -19.42 10.22
CA VAL A 113 0.14 -19.29 8.79
C VAL A 113 -0.52 -17.95 8.50
N VAL A 114 0.04 -17.21 7.53
CA VAL A 114 -0.54 -15.96 7.03
C VAL A 114 -0.83 -16.10 5.55
N HIS A 115 -2.09 -15.95 5.15
CA HIS A 115 -2.47 -16.08 3.75
C HIS A 115 -2.64 -14.69 3.12
N GLN A 116 -1.91 -14.42 2.03
CA GLN A 116 -2.08 -13.21 1.24
C GLN A 116 -3.09 -13.45 0.11
N ILE A 117 -4.13 -12.63 0.08
CA ILE A 117 -5.22 -12.68 -0.89
C ILE A 117 -5.27 -11.40 -1.72
N GLY A 118 -5.88 -11.49 -2.90
CA GLY A 118 -6.22 -10.34 -3.74
C GLY A 118 -7.71 -10.20 -4.04
N TYR A 119 -8.51 -11.21 -3.70
CA TYR A 119 -9.94 -11.26 -3.97
C TYR A 119 -10.72 -11.58 -2.70
N PHE A 120 -11.95 -11.06 -2.62
CA PHE A 120 -12.80 -11.24 -1.43
C PHE A 120 -13.13 -12.72 -1.16
N GLU A 121 -13.35 -13.50 -2.22
CA GLU A 121 -13.72 -14.92 -2.15
C GLU A 121 -12.61 -15.79 -1.53
N GLU A 122 -11.35 -15.37 -1.68
CA GLU A 122 -10.21 -16.07 -1.07
C GLU A 122 -10.17 -15.88 0.45
N ALA A 123 -10.75 -14.80 0.97
CA ALA A 123 -10.79 -14.54 2.41
C ALA A 123 -11.61 -15.61 3.16
N GLU A 124 -12.73 -16.04 2.58
CA GLU A 124 -13.55 -17.10 3.18
C GLU A 124 -12.81 -18.44 3.19
N LYS A 125 -12.09 -18.77 2.11
CA LYS A 125 -11.25 -19.96 2.05
C LYS A 125 -10.15 -19.92 3.11
N ALA A 126 -9.44 -18.79 3.25
CA ALA A 126 -8.40 -18.62 4.26
C ALA A 126 -8.96 -18.74 5.68
N LYS A 127 -10.10 -18.10 5.96
CA LYS A 127 -10.85 -18.24 7.22
C LYS A 127 -11.19 -19.71 7.51
N ASN A 128 -11.75 -20.43 6.53
CA ASN A 128 -12.14 -21.83 6.68
C ASN A 128 -10.96 -22.78 6.82
N ALA A 129 -9.79 -22.43 6.28
CA ALA A 129 -8.55 -23.16 6.49
C ALA A 129 -8.00 -22.98 7.93
N GLY A 130 -8.38 -21.90 8.63
CA GLY A 130 -7.97 -21.63 10.01
C GLY A 130 -6.65 -20.89 10.14
N VAL A 131 -6.33 -20.00 9.19
CA VAL A 131 -5.08 -19.21 9.21
C VAL A 131 -5.02 -18.23 10.39
N ASP A 132 -3.81 -17.84 10.78
CA ASP A 132 -3.56 -16.95 11.91
C ASP A 132 -3.70 -15.46 11.57
N ALA A 133 -3.57 -15.10 10.29
CA ALA A 133 -3.86 -13.76 9.78
C ALA A 133 -4.10 -13.79 8.26
N ILE A 134 -4.71 -12.73 7.74
CA ILE A 134 -4.90 -12.52 6.31
C ILE A 134 -4.21 -11.23 5.88
N ILE A 135 -3.33 -11.30 4.89
CA ILE A 135 -2.82 -10.11 4.19
C ILE A 135 -3.75 -9.81 3.01
N VAL A 136 -4.30 -8.61 2.95
CA VAL A 136 -5.16 -8.15 1.86
C VAL A 136 -4.34 -7.26 0.94
N GLN A 137 -4.04 -7.75 -0.27
CA GLN A 137 -3.28 -7.03 -1.29
C GLN A 137 -4.22 -6.23 -2.20
N GLY A 138 -4.17 -4.90 -2.11
CA GLY A 138 -4.83 -4.00 -3.05
C GLY A 138 -4.05 -3.86 -4.37
N ARG A 139 -4.74 -3.42 -5.42
CA ARG A 139 -4.21 -3.17 -6.77
C ARG A 139 -3.00 -2.21 -6.79
N GLU A 140 -2.86 -1.38 -5.77
CA GLU A 140 -1.79 -0.39 -5.60
C GLU A 140 -0.42 -1.05 -5.31
N ALA A 141 -0.39 -2.36 -5.01
CA ALA A 141 0.84 -3.10 -4.71
C ALA A 141 1.81 -3.17 -5.90
N GLY A 142 3.10 -3.25 -5.59
CA GLY A 142 4.18 -3.49 -6.54
C GLY A 142 4.43 -4.97 -6.79
N GLY A 143 5.05 -5.31 -7.92
CA GLY A 143 5.30 -6.71 -8.28
C GLY A 143 4.04 -7.38 -8.81
N HIS A 144 3.99 -8.72 -8.75
CA HIS A 144 2.80 -9.47 -9.16
C HIS A 144 1.61 -9.13 -8.26
N VAL A 145 0.51 -8.70 -8.87
CA VAL A 145 -0.70 -8.26 -8.17
C VAL A 145 -1.77 -9.32 -8.32
N ILE A 146 -2.23 -9.90 -7.20
CA ILE A 146 -3.18 -11.03 -7.19
C ILE A 146 -4.52 -10.59 -7.77
N GLY A 147 -5.05 -9.45 -7.29
CA GLY A 147 -6.37 -8.95 -7.65
C GLY A 147 -6.36 -7.53 -8.22
N GLN A 148 -7.54 -7.02 -8.56
CA GLN A 148 -7.72 -5.68 -9.15
C GLN A 148 -8.51 -4.72 -8.27
N ASP A 149 -9.03 -5.21 -7.14
CA ASP A 149 -9.73 -4.37 -6.18
C ASP A 149 -8.76 -3.42 -5.48
N SER A 150 -9.21 -2.20 -5.22
CA SER A 150 -8.44 -1.21 -4.46
C SER A 150 -8.40 -1.59 -2.99
N LEU A 151 -7.33 -1.18 -2.31
CA LEU A 151 -7.18 -1.46 -0.89
C LEU A 151 -8.34 -0.90 -0.04
N VAL A 152 -8.81 0.31 -0.38
CA VAL A 152 -9.86 1.03 0.35
C VAL A 152 -11.22 0.32 0.32
N SER A 153 -11.49 -0.47 -0.72
CA SER A 153 -12.75 -1.22 -0.85
C SER A 153 -12.63 -2.66 -0.34
N LEU A 154 -11.47 -3.30 -0.54
CA LEU A 154 -11.28 -4.71 -0.22
C LEU A 154 -11.06 -4.95 1.29
N VAL A 155 -10.25 -4.12 1.94
CA VAL A 155 -9.93 -4.27 3.38
C VAL A 155 -11.17 -4.31 4.28
N PRO A 156 -12.10 -3.32 4.26
CA PRO A 156 -13.24 -3.33 5.17
C PRO A 156 -14.15 -4.55 4.95
N ARG A 157 -14.34 -4.97 3.69
CA ARG A 157 -15.14 -6.18 3.38
C ARG A 157 -14.55 -7.43 4.03
N VAL A 158 -13.23 -7.60 3.93
CA VAL A 158 -12.53 -8.75 4.53
C VAL A 158 -12.59 -8.68 6.05
N VAL A 159 -12.42 -7.49 6.65
CA VAL A 159 -12.56 -7.27 8.10
C VAL A 159 -13.95 -7.70 8.59
N ASP A 160 -15.01 -7.27 7.91
CA ASP A 160 -16.39 -7.62 8.28
C ASP A 160 -16.60 -9.15 8.23
N LEU A 161 -16.07 -9.83 7.21
CA LEU A 161 -16.18 -11.28 7.04
C LEU A 161 -15.52 -12.08 8.18
N VAL A 162 -14.39 -11.60 8.70
CA VAL A 162 -13.58 -12.32 9.70
C VAL A 162 -13.75 -11.81 11.13
N SER A 163 -14.54 -10.75 11.33
CA SER A 163 -14.86 -10.15 12.64
C SER A 163 -15.23 -11.20 13.70
N SER A 164 -16.12 -12.13 13.36
CA SER A 164 -16.61 -13.19 14.25
C SER A 164 -15.57 -14.23 14.68
N CYS A 165 -14.46 -14.37 13.95
CA CYS A 165 -13.42 -15.36 14.24
C CYS A 165 -12.10 -14.76 14.72
N GLY A 166 -12.03 -13.43 14.87
CA GLY A 166 -10.87 -12.74 15.44
C GLY A 166 -9.58 -12.85 14.62
N ILE A 167 -9.68 -13.19 13.33
CA ILE A 167 -8.50 -13.28 12.44
C ILE A 167 -8.06 -11.85 12.09
N PRO A 168 -6.83 -11.43 12.45
CA PRO A 168 -6.34 -10.10 12.12
C PRO A 168 -6.14 -9.93 10.61
N VAL A 169 -6.53 -8.75 10.11
CA VAL A 169 -6.35 -8.34 8.72
C VAL A 169 -5.16 -7.38 8.61
N ILE A 170 -4.28 -7.62 7.65
CA ILE A 170 -3.08 -6.83 7.38
C ILE A 170 -3.20 -6.22 5.99
N ALA A 171 -3.18 -4.89 5.87
CA ALA A 171 -3.36 -4.19 4.60
C ALA A 171 -2.04 -4.10 3.81
N ALA A 172 -2.05 -4.42 2.52
CA ALA A 172 -0.87 -4.37 1.65
C ALA A 172 -1.15 -3.66 0.31
N GLY A 173 -0.25 -2.76 -0.09
CA GLY A 173 -0.35 -2.03 -1.37
C GLY A 173 -0.49 -0.52 -1.16
N GLY A 174 0.31 0.28 -1.87
CA GLY A 174 0.29 1.75 -1.76
C GLY A 174 0.79 2.36 -0.44
N ILE A 175 0.90 1.57 0.64
CA ILE A 175 1.33 2.05 1.97
C ILE A 175 2.85 2.13 2.06
N VAL A 176 3.38 3.33 2.33
CA VAL A 176 4.83 3.57 2.47
C VAL A 176 5.21 4.51 3.61
N ASP A 177 4.24 5.07 4.34
CA ASP A 177 4.45 5.96 5.47
C ASP A 177 3.30 5.93 6.50
N ALA A 178 3.43 6.71 7.58
CA ALA A 178 2.49 6.76 8.70
C ALA A 178 1.06 7.16 8.31
N ARG A 179 0.87 7.91 7.21
CA ARG A 179 -0.48 8.30 6.73
C ARG A 179 -1.21 7.09 6.17
N GLY A 180 -0.51 6.28 5.37
CA GLY A 180 -1.04 5.01 4.87
C GLY A 180 -1.31 4.01 5.99
N TYR A 181 -0.47 3.98 7.01
CA TYR A 181 -0.70 3.18 8.22
C TYR A 181 -1.99 3.59 8.94
N ALA A 182 -2.15 4.89 9.21
CA ALA A 182 -3.35 5.43 9.84
C ALA A 182 -4.62 5.13 9.03
N ALA A 183 -4.56 5.28 7.71
CA ALA A 183 -5.67 4.97 6.83
C ALA A 183 -6.05 3.48 6.87
N ALA A 184 -5.06 2.57 6.87
CA ALA A 184 -5.32 1.14 6.99
C ALA A 184 -6.02 0.78 8.30
N LEU A 185 -5.58 1.36 9.42
CA LEU A 185 -6.24 1.17 10.72
C LEU A 185 -7.68 1.69 10.71
N ALA A 186 -7.91 2.85 10.09
CA ALA A 186 -9.26 3.42 9.94
C ALA A 186 -10.19 2.55 9.07
N LEU A 187 -9.64 1.75 8.16
CA LEU A 187 -10.37 0.75 7.38
C LEU A 187 -10.63 -0.56 8.15
N GLY A 188 -10.19 -0.66 9.41
CA GLY A 188 -10.34 -1.85 10.25
C GLY A 188 -9.19 -2.87 10.13
N ALA A 189 -8.15 -2.58 9.35
CA ALA A 189 -6.96 -3.41 9.38
C ALA A 189 -6.29 -3.31 10.75
N HIS A 190 -5.63 -4.39 11.15
CA HIS A 190 -4.90 -4.42 12.41
C HIS A 190 -3.47 -3.93 12.20
N GLY A 191 -2.95 -4.00 10.96
CA GLY A 191 -1.58 -3.66 10.60
C GLY A 191 -1.37 -3.54 9.09
N ILE A 192 -0.12 -3.37 8.67
CA ILE A 192 0.27 -3.12 7.29
C ILE A 192 1.42 -4.01 6.83
N CYS A 193 1.44 -4.32 5.54
CA CYS A 193 2.51 -5.03 4.88
C CYS A 193 3.07 -4.18 3.73
N MET A 194 4.36 -3.89 3.79
CA MET A 194 5.02 -2.97 2.88
C MET A 194 6.09 -3.68 2.06
N GLY A 195 6.04 -3.47 0.74
CA GLY A 195 7.07 -3.94 -0.19
C GLY A 195 8.04 -2.83 -0.57
N THR A 196 7.58 -1.88 -1.40
CA THR A 196 8.39 -0.79 -1.97
C THR A 196 9.19 -0.01 -0.93
N ARG A 197 8.58 0.31 0.23
CA ARG A 197 9.25 1.06 1.31
C ARG A 197 10.44 0.31 1.89
N PHE A 198 10.32 -1.00 2.10
CA PHE A 198 11.43 -1.83 2.59
C PHE A 198 12.43 -2.17 1.50
N LEU A 199 12.05 -2.15 0.22
CA LEU A 199 13.00 -2.25 -0.89
C LEU A 199 13.97 -1.06 -0.89
N ALA A 200 13.45 0.15 -0.62
CA ALA A 200 14.21 1.38 -0.44
C ALA A 200 14.83 1.50 0.98
N THR A 201 15.51 0.46 1.43
CA THR A 201 16.30 0.46 2.69
C THR A 201 17.74 0.08 2.47
N MET A 202 18.61 0.34 3.43
CA MET A 202 20.05 0.01 3.34
C MET A 202 20.29 -1.49 3.25
N GLU A 203 19.57 -2.26 4.05
CA GLU A 203 19.74 -3.70 4.26
C GLU A 203 19.10 -4.56 3.15
N SER A 204 18.18 -3.99 2.37
CA SER A 204 17.66 -4.62 1.15
C SER A 204 18.80 -4.99 0.21
N PHE A 205 18.78 -6.20 -0.36
CA PHE A 205 19.82 -6.64 -1.30
C PHE A 205 19.59 -6.13 -2.73
N ALA A 206 18.65 -5.20 -2.93
CA ALA A 206 18.41 -4.56 -4.21
C ALA A 206 19.65 -3.81 -4.72
N HIS A 207 19.82 -3.82 -6.04
CA HIS A 207 20.91 -3.07 -6.66
C HIS A 207 20.80 -1.56 -6.33
N PRO A 208 21.91 -0.85 -6.08
CA PRO A 208 21.88 0.59 -5.76
C PRO A 208 21.14 1.45 -6.80
N PHE A 209 21.26 1.10 -8.09
CA PHE A 209 20.53 1.77 -9.18
C PHE A 209 19.01 1.63 -9.03
N TYR A 210 18.53 0.46 -8.60
CA TYR A 210 17.11 0.22 -8.38
C TYR A 210 16.60 1.01 -7.17
N LYS A 211 17.33 0.99 -6.04
CA LYS A 211 16.98 1.80 -4.87
C LYS A 211 16.95 3.30 -5.18
N ARG A 212 17.89 3.79 -5.99
CA ARG A 212 17.92 5.18 -6.47
C ARG A 212 16.69 5.52 -7.31
N ASN A 213 16.34 4.69 -8.27
CA ASN A 213 15.15 4.93 -9.10
C ASN A 213 13.86 4.97 -8.26
N LEU A 214 13.75 4.20 -7.17
CA LEU A 214 12.60 4.27 -6.27
C LEU A 214 12.42 5.63 -5.57
N ILE A 215 13.49 6.42 -5.41
CA ILE A 215 13.41 7.73 -4.77
C ILE A 215 13.38 8.89 -5.78
N GLU A 216 13.80 8.64 -7.02
CA GLU A 216 13.87 9.62 -8.11
C GLU A 216 12.64 9.61 -9.03
N LEU A 217 11.95 8.47 -9.17
CA LEU A 217 10.81 8.30 -10.07
C LEU A 217 9.50 8.17 -9.30
N ASP A 218 8.43 8.72 -9.87
CA ASP A 218 7.12 8.82 -9.19
C ASP A 218 6.04 7.92 -9.79
N GLU A 219 6.24 7.41 -11.00
CA GLU A 219 5.20 6.70 -11.75
C GLU A 219 5.41 5.19 -11.78
N THR A 220 4.28 4.47 -11.78
CA THR A 220 4.26 3.02 -12.01
C THR A 220 3.25 2.67 -13.09
N LYS A 221 3.42 1.51 -13.72
CA LYS A 221 2.44 0.92 -14.64
C LYS A 221 2.11 -0.49 -14.25
N TYR A 222 0.86 -0.84 -14.48
CA TYR A 222 0.38 -2.21 -14.45
C TYR A 222 0.55 -2.82 -15.84
N THR A 223 1.30 -3.92 -15.93
CA THR A 223 1.73 -4.54 -17.19
C THR A 223 1.92 -6.04 -17.01
N ASN A 224 2.19 -6.77 -18.08
CA ASN A 224 2.55 -8.18 -18.04
C ASN A 224 3.76 -8.50 -18.94
N ILE A 225 4.54 -7.50 -19.36
CA ILE A 225 5.60 -7.69 -20.37
C ILE A 225 6.84 -8.39 -19.84
N PHE A 226 7.10 -8.36 -18.53
CA PHE A 226 8.29 -8.97 -17.95
C PHE A 226 8.04 -10.41 -17.47
N GLY A 227 8.96 -11.33 -17.73
CA GLY A 227 8.96 -12.66 -17.13
C GLY A 227 7.92 -13.64 -17.68
N ARG A 228 7.37 -13.40 -18.87
CA ARG A 228 6.30 -14.21 -19.46
C ARG A 228 6.70 -15.67 -19.70
N SER A 229 7.98 -15.94 -19.98
CA SER A 229 8.46 -17.30 -20.21
C SER A 229 8.35 -18.16 -18.95
N ARG A 230 8.48 -17.54 -17.78
CA ARG A 230 8.44 -18.19 -16.47
C ARG A 230 7.06 -18.11 -15.83
N TRP A 231 6.49 -16.91 -15.77
CA TRP A 231 5.25 -16.65 -15.07
C TRP A 231 4.51 -15.45 -15.71
N PRO A 232 3.56 -15.69 -16.63
CA PRO A 232 2.90 -14.64 -17.40
C PRO A 232 1.76 -13.97 -16.61
N VAL A 233 2.05 -13.55 -15.39
CA VAL A 233 1.09 -12.90 -14.49
C VAL A 233 1.32 -11.38 -14.50
N PRO A 234 0.24 -10.58 -14.57
CA PRO A 234 0.36 -9.14 -14.48
C PRO A 234 1.03 -8.65 -13.19
N HIS A 235 1.79 -7.59 -13.33
CA HIS A 235 2.60 -7.00 -12.29
C HIS A 235 2.68 -5.49 -12.44
N ARG A 236 3.04 -4.82 -11.34
CA ARG A 236 3.26 -3.38 -11.32
C ARG A 236 4.74 -3.05 -11.20
N VAL A 237 5.19 -2.22 -12.14
CA VAL A 237 6.59 -1.82 -12.31
C VAL A 237 6.71 -0.30 -12.29
N LEU A 238 7.88 0.17 -11.90
CA LEU A 238 8.28 1.56 -12.02
C LEU A 238 8.38 1.95 -13.49
N GLN A 239 7.89 3.15 -13.83
CA GLN A 239 7.99 3.73 -15.17
C GLN A 239 9.41 4.26 -15.38
N THR A 240 10.33 3.42 -15.85
CA THR A 240 11.69 3.83 -16.25
C THR A 240 11.71 4.36 -17.68
N LEU A 241 12.79 5.06 -18.09
CA LEU A 241 12.97 5.48 -19.48
C LEU A 241 12.92 4.28 -20.45
N PHE A 242 13.58 3.18 -20.09
CA PHE A 242 13.49 1.94 -20.85
C PHE A 242 12.04 1.49 -21.06
N PHE A 243 11.23 1.49 -20.00
CA PHE A 243 9.83 1.11 -20.09
C PHE A 243 8.99 2.12 -20.90
N THR A 244 9.30 3.41 -20.83
CA THR A 244 8.66 4.43 -21.68
C THR A 244 8.90 4.15 -23.16
N ASP A 245 10.14 3.81 -23.53
CA ASP A 245 10.55 3.63 -24.92
C ASP A 245 10.19 2.23 -25.46
N ASN A 246 10.13 1.21 -24.59
CA ASN A 246 10.02 -0.21 -24.96
C ASN A 246 8.88 -0.94 -24.25
N GLY A 247 7.90 -0.23 -23.70
CA GLY A 247 6.79 -0.77 -22.90
C GLY A 247 5.75 -1.58 -23.68
N GLN A 248 6.08 -2.01 -24.91
CA GLN A 248 5.22 -2.81 -25.78
C GLN A 248 5.95 -4.09 -26.18
N LEU A 249 5.36 -5.23 -25.81
CA LEU A 249 5.79 -6.56 -26.23
C LEU A 249 4.53 -7.34 -26.65
N PRO A 250 4.41 -7.79 -27.91
CA PRO A 250 3.24 -8.53 -28.38
C PRO A 250 2.92 -9.72 -27.46
N ASP A 251 1.65 -10.00 -27.19
CA ASP A 251 1.24 -10.96 -26.15
C ASP A 251 1.78 -12.39 -26.35
N HIS A 252 2.10 -12.76 -27.59
CA HIS A 252 2.68 -14.07 -27.93
C HIS A 252 4.22 -14.13 -27.75
N GLU A 253 4.86 -12.99 -27.56
CA GLU A 253 6.31 -12.90 -27.32
C GLU A 253 6.65 -12.93 -25.83
N ASN A 254 7.84 -13.44 -25.54
CA ASN A 254 8.42 -13.50 -24.20
C ASN A 254 9.94 -13.25 -24.26
N GLU A 255 10.62 -13.34 -23.12
CA GLU A 255 12.06 -13.08 -22.97
C GLU A 255 12.98 -14.20 -23.49
N GLY A 256 12.45 -15.35 -23.91
CA GLY A 256 13.24 -16.56 -24.20
C GLY A 256 14.22 -16.42 -25.36
N ASP A 257 13.87 -15.64 -26.38
CA ASP A 257 14.68 -15.36 -27.58
C ASP A 257 15.36 -13.97 -27.53
N LYS A 258 15.12 -13.20 -26.47
CA LYS A 258 15.65 -11.85 -26.31
C LYS A 258 17.13 -11.87 -25.93
N PRO A 259 17.91 -10.82 -26.27
CA PRO A 259 19.34 -10.79 -25.95
C PRO A 259 19.60 -10.85 -24.45
N ILE A 260 20.74 -11.44 -24.08
CA ILE A 260 21.27 -11.37 -22.72
C ILE A 260 21.78 -9.94 -22.50
N ILE A 261 21.28 -9.30 -21.46
CA ILE A 261 21.62 -7.92 -21.09
C ILE A 261 22.49 -7.85 -19.83
N GLY A 262 22.62 -8.94 -19.08
CA GLY A 262 23.41 -8.96 -17.86
C GLY A 262 23.49 -10.32 -17.20
N HIS A 263 24.12 -10.35 -16.02
CA HIS A 263 24.28 -11.55 -15.20
C HIS A 263 24.02 -11.22 -13.73
N SER A 264 23.48 -12.17 -12.98
CA SER A 264 23.23 -12.03 -11.54
C SER A 264 23.36 -13.38 -10.83
N VAL A 265 23.75 -13.37 -9.56
CA VAL A 265 23.59 -14.53 -8.68
C VAL A 265 22.19 -14.47 -8.08
N ILE A 266 21.38 -15.50 -8.31
CA ILE A 266 20.01 -15.62 -7.82
C ILE A 266 19.84 -16.91 -7.05
N ASN A 267 19.51 -16.83 -5.76
CA ASN A 267 19.45 -17.96 -4.83
C ASN A 267 20.73 -18.83 -4.87
N GLY A 268 21.90 -18.19 -4.90
CA GLY A 268 23.20 -18.86 -4.96
C GLY A 268 23.61 -19.40 -6.34
N ILE A 269 22.82 -19.18 -7.40
CA ILE A 269 23.08 -19.69 -8.75
C ILE A 269 23.33 -18.53 -9.70
N GLU A 270 24.43 -18.58 -10.46
CA GLU A 270 24.68 -17.64 -11.55
C GLU A 270 23.63 -17.79 -12.67
N LYS A 271 23.06 -16.67 -13.11
CA LYS A 271 22.04 -16.62 -14.14
C LYS A 271 22.29 -15.49 -15.13
N ASP A 272 22.09 -15.82 -16.39
CA ASP A 272 21.95 -14.83 -17.45
C ASP A 272 20.60 -14.12 -17.32
N ILE A 273 20.63 -12.81 -17.51
CA ILE A 273 19.45 -11.95 -17.52
C ILE A 273 19.17 -11.56 -18.96
N ARG A 274 18.03 -11.98 -19.48
CA ARG A 274 17.55 -11.56 -20.80
C ARG A 274 16.71 -10.30 -20.72
N LEU A 275 16.66 -9.53 -21.81
CA LEU A 275 15.74 -8.41 -21.94
C LEU A 275 14.29 -8.89 -21.74
N PHE A 276 13.51 -8.12 -20.98
CA PHE A 276 12.17 -8.48 -20.51
C PHE A 276 12.12 -9.65 -19.49
N ALA A 277 13.23 -10.12 -18.94
CA ALA A 277 13.16 -11.09 -17.84
C ALA A 277 12.51 -10.48 -16.59
N GLY A 278 11.75 -11.30 -15.85
CA GLY A 278 11.12 -10.92 -14.57
C GLY A 278 12.08 -10.86 -13.38
N THR A 279 13.39 -11.02 -13.61
CA THR A 279 14.40 -10.97 -12.55
C THR A 279 14.77 -9.53 -12.26
N VAL A 280 14.54 -9.10 -11.01
CA VAL A 280 14.94 -7.77 -10.54
C VAL A 280 16.45 -7.70 -10.29
N PRO A 281 17.06 -6.51 -10.43
CA PRO A 281 18.48 -6.35 -10.17
C PRO A 281 18.76 -6.35 -8.66
N ASN A 282 19.60 -7.28 -8.22
CA ASN A 282 20.15 -7.34 -6.87
C ASN A 282 21.60 -6.82 -6.85
N ALA A 283 22.24 -6.79 -5.68
CA ALA A 283 23.57 -6.21 -5.53
C ALA A 283 24.68 -6.94 -6.33
N THR A 284 24.44 -8.17 -6.79
CA THR A 284 25.39 -8.94 -7.63
C THR A 284 25.18 -8.71 -9.13
N THR A 285 24.10 -8.04 -9.51
CA THR A 285 23.73 -7.88 -10.91
C THR A 285 24.72 -6.97 -11.65
N THR A 286 25.12 -7.38 -12.85
CA THR A 286 26.00 -6.64 -13.75
C THR A 286 25.40 -6.60 -15.16
N GLY A 287 25.86 -5.66 -16.00
CA GLY A 287 25.37 -5.46 -17.37
C GLY A 287 24.46 -4.24 -17.50
N ASP A 288 23.49 -4.31 -18.41
CA ASP A 288 22.49 -3.27 -18.63
C ASP A 288 21.33 -3.40 -17.64
N ILE A 289 21.54 -2.80 -16.47
CA ILE A 289 20.56 -2.76 -15.37
C ILE A 289 19.39 -1.82 -15.68
N GLN A 290 19.57 -0.86 -16.60
CA GLN A 290 18.54 0.13 -16.92
C GLN A 290 17.36 -0.50 -17.66
N SER A 291 17.64 -1.56 -18.43
CA SER A 291 16.64 -2.33 -19.18
C SER A 291 15.98 -3.45 -18.37
N MET A 292 16.37 -3.65 -17.11
CA MET A 292 15.79 -4.67 -16.23
C MET A 292 14.48 -4.19 -15.58
N VAL A 293 13.65 -5.16 -15.19
CA VAL A 293 12.40 -4.88 -14.47
C VAL A 293 12.68 -4.29 -13.09
N MET A 294 11.86 -3.30 -12.71
CA MET A 294 11.88 -2.67 -11.38
C MET A 294 10.47 -2.64 -10.83
N TYR A 295 10.12 -3.60 -9.98
CA TYR A 295 8.81 -3.66 -9.34
C TYR A 295 8.63 -2.52 -8.32
N ALA A 296 7.49 -1.84 -8.36
CA ALA A 296 7.17 -0.77 -7.41
C ALA A 296 5.65 -0.60 -7.30
N GLY A 297 5.16 -0.31 -6.10
CA GLY A 297 3.77 0.05 -5.85
C GLY A 297 3.47 1.52 -6.12
N GLU A 298 2.20 1.89 -6.23
CA GLU A 298 1.77 3.27 -6.53
C GLU A 298 2.20 4.29 -5.46
N GLY A 299 2.49 3.84 -4.23
CA GLY A 299 3.03 4.70 -3.18
C GLY A 299 4.48 5.13 -3.37
N VAL A 300 5.16 4.70 -4.44
CA VAL A 300 6.59 5.01 -4.68
C VAL A 300 6.88 6.52 -4.71
N CYS A 301 5.95 7.32 -5.22
CA CYS A 301 6.09 8.78 -5.29
C CYS A 301 6.23 9.47 -3.92
N LEU A 302 5.92 8.77 -2.83
CA LEU A 302 6.06 9.27 -1.45
C LEU A 302 7.39 8.84 -0.80
N ILE A 303 8.18 7.99 -1.45
CA ILE A 303 9.49 7.55 -0.98
C ILE A 303 10.54 8.52 -1.55
N LYS A 304 11.26 9.23 -0.67
CA LYS A 304 12.26 10.25 -1.06
C LYS A 304 13.64 10.04 -0.45
N ASP A 305 13.82 8.93 0.24
CA ASP A 305 15.02 8.59 0.99
C ASP A 305 15.26 7.08 0.95
N ILE A 306 16.51 6.70 1.22
CA ILE A 306 16.87 5.33 1.55
C ILE A 306 17.23 5.36 3.03
N LEU A 307 16.50 4.60 3.84
CA LEU A 307 16.65 4.60 5.30
C LEU A 307 17.17 3.24 5.78
N PRO A 308 17.81 3.16 6.96
CA PRO A 308 17.92 1.89 7.66
C PRO A 308 16.53 1.29 7.89
N ALA A 309 16.37 -0.02 7.73
CA ALA A 309 15.09 -0.70 7.88
C ALA A 309 14.49 -0.51 9.28
N GLY A 310 15.35 -0.36 10.31
CA GLY A 310 14.90 -0.04 11.66
C GLY A 310 14.28 1.36 11.81
N GLU A 311 14.73 2.34 11.03
CA GLU A 311 14.17 3.70 11.05
C GLU A 311 12.83 3.78 10.34
N VAL A 312 12.62 2.95 9.31
CA VAL A 312 11.30 2.80 8.68
C VAL A 312 10.28 2.52 9.78
N ASN A 313 10.51 1.57 10.68
CA ASN A 313 9.59 1.24 11.78
C ASN A 313 9.41 2.39 12.78
N ALA A 314 10.50 3.07 13.17
CA ALA A 314 10.46 4.14 14.15
C ALA A 314 9.66 5.37 13.67
N ASN A 315 9.70 5.67 12.37
CA ASN A 315 9.02 6.82 11.77
C ASN A 315 7.49 6.72 11.81
N TYR A 316 6.91 5.51 11.90
CA TYR A 316 5.46 5.33 12.10
C TYR A 316 5.00 5.57 13.52
N TRP A 317 5.93 5.62 14.48
CA TRP A 317 5.60 5.68 15.90
C TRP A 317 6.01 7.00 16.56
N CYS A 318 7.13 7.60 16.17
CA CYS A 318 7.68 8.76 16.87
C CYS A 318 7.30 10.13 16.28
N ASN A 319 7.06 10.25 14.98
CA ASN A 319 7.19 11.56 14.31
C ASN A 319 5.95 12.11 13.56
N SER A 320 4.79 11.44 13.59
CA SER A 320 3.59 11.99 12.92
C SER A 320 2.54 12.46 13.93
N SER A 321 1.89 13.58 13.64
CA SER A 321 0.75 14.09 14.42
C SER A 321 -0.41 13.07 14.49
N CYS A 322 -0.51 12.17 13.50
CA CYS A 322 -1.42 11.01 13.50
C CYS A 322 -1.06 9.98 14.58
N CYS A 323 0.21 9.85 14.96
CA CYS A 323 0.64 8.90 15.99
C CYS A 323 0.05 9.22 17.36
N HIS A 324 -0.16 10.49 17.71
CA HIS A 324 -0.77 10.83 19.00
C HIS A 324 -2.23 10.37 19.07
N ILE A 325 -2.99 10.57 18.00
CA ILE A 325 -4.39 10.14 17.90
C ILE A 325 -4.50 8.60 17.92
N LEU A 326 -3.57 7.89 17.26
CA LEU A 326 -3.57 6.43 17.19
C LEU A 326 -2.97 5.75 18.43
N LYS A 327 -2.03 6.40 19.13
CA LYS A 327 -1.46 5.92 20.40
C LYS A 327 -2.54 5.80 21.47
N ASP A 328 -3.39 6.81 21.59
CA ASP A 328 -4.48 6.82 22.57
C ASP A 328 -5.56 5.77 22.21
N GLY A 329 -5.86 5.60 20.92
CA GLY A 329 -6.80 4.59 20.43
C GLY A 329 -6.31 3.15 20.60
N GLN A 330 -5.04 2.85 20.29
CA GLN A 330 -4.48 1.51 20.47
C GLN A 330 -4.17 1.19 21.94
N GLN A 331 -3.84 2.17 22.78
CA GLN A 331 -3.68 1.96 24.21
C GLN A 331 -5.00 1.61 24.90
N SER A 332 -6.11 2.22 24.46
CA SER A 332 -7.48 1.84 24.86
C SER A 332 -7.81 0.36 24.51
N ILE A 333 -7.47 -0.10 23.30
CA ILE A 333 -7.64 -1.50 22.88
C ILE A 333 -6.75 -2.45 23.70
N ARG A 334 -5.54 -2.00 24.08
CA ARG A 334 -4.57 -2.77 24.90
C ARG A 334 -5.00 -2.94 26.35
N GLU A 335 -5.77 -2.01 26.91
CA GLU A 335 -6.13 -2.01 28.34
C GLU A 335 -7.51 -2.65 28.61
N ASN A 336 -8.47 -2.56 27.68
CA ASN A 336 -9.88 -2.93 27.94
C ASN A 336 -10.42 -4.15 27.19
N GLY A 337 -9.65 -4.77 26.29
CA GLY A 337 -10.17 -5.83 25.40
C GLY A 337 -11.22 -5.29 24.40
N PRO A 338 -11.82 -6.14 23.54
CA PRO A 338 -12.85 -5.68 22.60
C PRO A 338 -14.09 -5.20 23.38
N MET A 339 -14.28 -3.88 23.46
CA MET A 339 -15.47 -3.26 24.03
C MET A 339 -16.67 -3.50 23.12
N SER A 340 -17.85 -3.68 23.72
CA SER A 340 -19.12 -3.91 23.01
C SER A 340 -19.56 -2.71 22.17
N ASP A 341 -20.25 -3.01 21.07
CA ASP A 341 -20.53 -2.15 19.92
C ASP A 341 -21.21 -0.79 20.20
N ASN A 342 -21.74 -0.56 21.41
CA ASN A 342 -22.49 0.65 21.73
C ASN A 342 -21.68 1.75 22.45
N GLU A 343 -20.50 1.47 23.00
CA GLU A 343 -19.69 2.49 23.71
C GLU A 343 -18.52 3.04 22.87
N ALA A 344 -18.08 2.29 21.85
CA ALA A 344 -16.94 2.62 20.99
C ALA A 344 -17.18 3.87 20.12
N MET A 345 -18.40 4.10 19.65
CA MET A 345 -18.71 5.22 18.75
C MET A 345 -18.85 6.56 19.47
N SER A 346 -19.33 6.57 20.72
CA SER A 346 -19.53 7.82 21.46
C SER A 346 -18.25 8.40 22.04
N SER A 347 -17.27 7.57 22.44
CA SER A 347 -16.02 8.06 23.06
C SER A 347 -14.98 8.52 22.04
N LEU A 348 -14.77 7.78 20.93
CA LEU A 348 -13.79 8.13 19.90
C LEU A 348 -14.17 9.37 19.09
N ILE A 349 -15.47 9.58 18.83
CA ILE A 349 -15.93 10.72 18.03
C ILE A 349 -15.94 12.01 18.87
N PHE A 350 -16.27 11.93 20.16
CA PHE A 350 -16.28 13.12 21.03
C PHE A 350 -14.87 13.67 21.28
N SER A 351 -13.89 12.80 21.48
CA SER A 351 -12.50 13.19 21.76
C SER A 351 -11.78 13.73 20.52
N THR A 352 -12.01 13.14 19.35
CA THR A 352 -11.43 13.61 18.07
C THR A 352 -12.03 14.92 17.57
N LEU A 353 -13.34 15.16 17.76
CA LEU A 353 -13.94 16.46 17.44
C LEU A 353 -13.48 17.55 18.40
N LEU A 354 -13.44 17.30 19.72
CA LEU A 354 -13.04 18.33 20.69
C LEU A 354 -11.58 18.77 20.53
N ALA A 355 -10.65 17.84 20.29
CA ALA A 355 -9.24 18.18 20.12
C ALA A 355 -9.01 19.04 18.85
N SER A 356 -9.75 18.75 17.79
CA SER A 356 -9.71 19.51 16.54
C SER A 356 -10.34 20.91 16.70
N LEU A 357 -11.41 21.04 17.49
CA LEU A 357 -12.07 22.31 17.81
C LEU A 357 -11.26 23.18 18.79
N LEU A 358 -10.50 22.57 19.72
CA LEU A 358 -9.65 23.28 20.68
C LEU A 358 -8.35 23.81 20.04
N LEU A 359 -7.77 23.08 19.09
CA LEU A 359 -6.60 23.57 18.34
C LEU A 359 -6.97 24.67 17.33
N ALA A 360 -8.18 24.63 16.76
CA ALA A 360 -8.68 25.69 15.88
C ALA A 360 -9.09 26.97 16.62
N SER A 361 -9.43 26.89 17.91
CA SER A 361 -9.87 28.05 18.72
C SER A 361 -8.73 28.83 19.36
N LEU A 362 -7.54 28.25 19.50
CA LEU A 362 -6.34 28.97 19.99
C LEU A 362 -5.69 29.88 18.93
N SER A 363 -6.04 29.73 17.64
CA SER A 363 -5.61 30.62 16.56
C SER A 363 -6.66 31.66 16.15
N ALA A 364 -7.81 31.71 16.82
CA ALA A 364 -8.93 32.55 16.42
C ALA A 364 -9.59 33.26 17.62
N SER A 365 -8.80 34.00 18.39
CA SER A 365 -9.35 35.01 19.31
C SER A 365 -9.45 36.37 18.62
N GLN A 366 -10.52 36.58 17.83
CA GLN A 366 -11.19 37.87 17.63
C GLN A 366 -12.43 37.68 16.73
N GLY A 367 -13.63 37.92 17.29
CA GLY A 367 -14.85 38.15 16.51
C GLY A 367 -15.95 37.09 16.66
N MET A 368 -17.06 37.50 17.27
CA MET A 368 -18.27 36.74 17.58
C MET A 368 -19.17 36.38 16.38
N VAL A 369 -19.74 35.17 16.44
CA VAL A 369 -21.17 34.75 16.28
C VAL A 369 -21.91 35.06 14.95
N VAL A 370 -22.33 34.01 14.23
CA VAL A 370 -23.73 33.50 14.04
C VAL A 370 -23.67 32.33 13.05
N GLU A 371 -24.35 31.21 13.37
CA GLU A 371 -24.58 30.06 12.50
C GLU A 371 -25.47 30.40 11.29
N GLU A 372 -25.11 29.93 10.09
CA GLU A 372 -26.11 29.44 9.14
C GLU A 372 -25.54 28.30 8.26
N LYS A 373 -26.39 27.30 7.99
CA LYS A 373 -26.04 25.98 7.43
C LYS A 373 -25.82 26.00 5.91
N MET A 374 -24.80 25.22 5.50
CA MET A 374 -24.67 24.38 4.30
C MET A 374 -24.37 24.95 2.88
N ARG A 375 -23.19 24.50 2.40
CA ARG A 375 -22.91 23.65 1.20
C ARG A 375 -22.43 24.29 -0.12
N LEU A 376 -21.28 23.76 -0.57
CA LEU A 376 -20.78 23.57 -1.94
C LEU A 376 -20.84 24.78 -2.89
N GLY A 377 -19.75 25.54 -2.90
CA GLY A 377 -19.50 26.62 -3.86
C GLY A 377 -18.49 27.60 -3.27
N SER A 378 -17.67 28.23 -4.10
CA SER A 378 -16.72 29.28 -3.73
C SER A 378 -17.35 30.34 -2.82
N THR A 379 -16.55 30.91 -1.91
CA THR A 379 -16.98 31.97 -1.00
C THR A 379 -17.64 33.12 -1.77
N PRO A 380 -18.81 33.65 -1.35
CA PRO A 380 -19.46 34.78 -2.02
C PRO A 380 -18.52 35.99 -2.06
N PRO A 381 -18.41 36.70 -3.21
CA PRO A 381 -17.56 37.88 -3.33
C PRO A 381 -18.15 39.08 -2.57
N SER A 382 -17.28 40.02 -2.19
CA SER A 382 -17.69 41.30 -1.60
C SER A 382 -18.17 42.27 -2.68
N CYS A 383 -19.48 42.53 -2.73
CA CYS A 383 -20.09 43.41 -3.72
C CYS A 383 -20.17 44.88 -3.24
N HIS A 384 -19.06 45.59 -3.27
CA HIS A 384 -18.99 47.01 -2.89
C HIS A 384 -19.04 47.96 -4.10
N ASN A 385 -19.85 49.02 -4.01
CA ASN A 385 -19.91 50.13 -4.97
C ASN A 385 -20.12 49.72 -6.45
N ARG A 386 -20.76 48.57 -6.72
CA ARG A 386 -21.08 48.15 -8.10
C ARG A 386 -22.25 48.92 -8.71
N CYS A 387 -23.14 49.46 -7.86
CA CYS A 387 -24.19 50.40 -8.23
C CYS A 387 -23.94 51.72 -7.47
N LYS A 388 -24.27 52.87 -8.08
CA LYS A 388 -24.09 54.21 -7.46
C LYS A 388 -25.13 54.52 -6.37
N GLU A 389 -26.18 53.70 -6.24
CA GLU A 389 -27.40 54.03 -5.50
C GLU A 389 -27.66 53.11 -4.28
N CYS A 390 -26.82 52.09 -4.04
CA CYS A 390 -27.07 51.04 -3.07
C CYS A 390 -25.78 50.63 -2.34
N SER A 391 -25.85 50.51 -1.01
CA SER A 391 -24.75 49.99 -0.18
C SER A 391 -25.29 49.07 0.91
N PRO A 392 -24.93 47.77 0.97
CA PRO A 392 -24.22 46.93 -0.02
C PRO A 392 -25.15 46.13 -0.97
N CYS A 393 -24.63 45.71 -2.14
CA CYS A 393 -25.32 44.80 -3.08
C CYS A 393 -25.28 43.34 -2.59
N ALA A 394 -26.29 42.54 -2.94
CA ALA A 394 -26.33 41.12 -2.58
C ALA A 394 -25.48 40.26 -3.55
N ALA A 395 -24.64 39.38 -3.02
CA ALA A 395 -23.98 38.35 -3.80
C ALA A 395 -24.96 37.19 -4.05
N VAL A 396 -25.21 36.87 -5.32
CA VAL A 396 -26.15 35.81 -5.71
C VAL A 396 -25.52 34.87 -6.73
N GLN A 397 -25.93 33.60 -6.69
CA GLN A 397 -25.54 32.61 -7.69
C GLN A 397 -26.53 32.63 -8.85
N VAL A 398 -26.03 32.78 -10.08
CA VAL A 398 -26.83 32.70 -11.30
C VAL A 398 -26.29 31.59 -12.21
N PRO A 399 -27.15 30.91 -12.99
CA PRO A 399 -26.70 29.95 -13.99
C PRO A 399 -25.72 30.59 -14.98
N THR A 400 -24.53 30.03 -15.11
CA THR A 400 -23.60 30.40 -16.18
C THR A 400 -24.09 29.75 -17.46
N LEU A 401 -24.59 30.57 -18.39
CA LEU A 401 -24.77 30.17 -19.78
C LEU A 401 -23.36 30.00 -20.37
N PRO A 402 -22.96 28.81 -20.85
CA PRO A 402 -21.68 28.67 -21.52
C PRO A 402 -21.77 29.34 -22.90
N GLY A 403 -20.86 30.28 -23.17
CA GLY A 403 -20.66 30.82 -24.52
C GLY A 403 -21.09 32.26 -24.80
N ALA A 404 -20.71 33.23 -23.97
CA ALA A 404 -20.72 34.64 -24.36
C ALA A 404 -19.46 35.37 -23.88
N THR A 405 -18.33 35.14 -24.57
CA THR A 405 -17.26 36.14 -24.68
C THR A 405 -17.60 37.09 -25.83
N PRO A 406 -17.31 38.40 -25.72
CA PRO A 406 -17.66 39.36 -26.76
C PRO A 406 -16.73 39.20 -27.99
N ALA A 407 -17.32 39.03 -29.18
CA ALA A 407 -16.75 39.15 -30.55
C ALA A 407 -15.63 38.14 -30.95
N LEU A 408 -15.94 37.00 -31.62
CA LEU A 408 -16.05 36.68 -33.09
C LEU A 408 -14.74 36.13 -33.72
N PRO A 409 -14.75 35.27 -34.78
CA PRO A 409 -15.70 34.24 -35.22
C PRO A 409 -15.06 32.84 -35.48
N ALA A 410 -15.92 31.84 -35.74
CA ALA A 410 -15.69 30.53 -36.39
C ALA A 410 -15.53 29.27 -35.51
N ASP A 411 -16.60 28.47 -35.58
CA ASP A 411 -16.71 27.00 -35.57
C ASP A 411 -16.08 26.19 -34.45
N ILE A 412 -16.84 25.96 -33.37
CA ILE A 412 -16.78 24.68 -32.65
C ILE A 412 -18.20 24.27 -32.20
N HIS A 413 -18.69 23.17 -32.76
CA HIS A 413 -19.88 22.46 -32.28
C HIS A 413 -19.60 21.82 -30.92
N ALA A 414 -20.35 22.22 -29.88
CA ALA A 414 -20.42 21.46 -28.63
C ALA A 414 -21.84 20.91 -28.45
N SER A 415 -21.93 19.59 -28.57
CA SER A 415 -23.13 18.79 -28.27
C SER A 415 -23.47 18.87 -26.78
N TYR A 416 -24.65 19.38 -26.44
CA TYR A 416 -25.19 19.28 -25.09
C TYR A 416 -25.64 17.83 -24.83
N ASN A 417 -25.03 17.20 -23.83
CA ASN A 417 -25.51 15.92 -23.31
C ASN A 417 -26.72 16.20 -22.41
N MET A 418 -27.92 15.83 -22.86
CA MET A 418 -29.22 16.21 -22.30
C MET A 418 -29.63 15.46 -21.01
N TYR A 419 -28.65 14.98 -20.23
CA TYR A 419 -28.89 14.13 -19.04
C TYR A 419 -28.25 14.64 -17.74
N SER A 420 -27.75 15.88 -17.70
CA SER A 420 -27.27 16.50 -16.47
C SER A 420 -28.23 17.59 -15.99
N ASN A 421 -28.81 17.40 -14.78
CA ASN A 421 -29.54 18.47 -14.07
C ASN A 421 -28.61 19.57 -13.50
N TYR A 422 -27.30 19.45 -13.73
CA TYR A 422 -26.31 20.39 -13.23
C TYR A 422 -26.17 21.58 -14.19
N LYS A 423 -26.66 22.74 -13.76
CA LYS A 423 -26.35 24.03 -14.38
C LYS A 423 -25.20 24.65 -13.60
N PRO A 424 -24.01 24.86 -14.19
CA PRO A 424 -22.93 25.53 -13.46
C PRO A 424 -23.46 26.91 -13.00
N LEU A 425 -23.15 27.27 -11.76
CA LEU A 425 -23.53 28.55 -11.17
C LEU A 425 -22.29 29.43 -11.06
N GLY A 426 -22.41 30.71 -11.40
CA GLY A 426 -21.39 31.72 -11.18
C GLY A 426 -21.90 32.81 -10.25
N TRP A 427 -21.01 33.38 -9.43
CA TRP A 427 -21.34 34.52 -8.57
C TRP A 427 -21.56 35.78 -9.41
N LYS A 428 -22.57 36.56 -9.04
CA LYS A 428 -22.83 37.94 -9.51
C LYS A 428 -23.20 38.83 -8.33
N CYS A 429 -22.98 40.12 -8.49
CA CYS A 429 -23.51 41.14 -7.59
C CYS A 429 -24.86 41.62 -8.12
N GLN A 430 -25.93 41.44 -7.35
CA GLN A 430 -27.27 41.91 -7.70
C GLN A 430 -27.57 43.26 -7.04
N CYS A 431 -28.04 44.21 -7.85
CA CYS A 431 -28.63 45.46 -7.41
C CYS A 431 -30.00 45.64 -8.07
N GLY A 432 -31.07 45.56 -7.29
CA GLY A 432 -32.43 45.52 -7.83
C GLY A 432 -32.57 44.36 -8.82
N ASN A 433 -32.90 44.67 -10.08
CA ASN A 433 -33.07 43.69 -11.15
C ASN A 433 -31.82 43.55 -12.06
N LEU A 434 -30.71 44.21 -11.73
CA LEU A 434 -29.46 44.17 -12.51
C LEU A 434 -28.44 43.24 -11.86
N PHE A 435 -27.67 42.53 -12.71
CA PHE A 435 -26.60 41.63 -12.30
C PHE A 435 -25.26 42.13 -12.85
N PHE A 436 -24.27 42.23 -11.98
CA PHE A 436 -22.91 42.64 -12.30
C PHE A 436 -21.94 41.49 -12.04
N ASN A 437 -20.83 41.44 -12.77
CA ASN A 437 -19.74 40.54 -12.40
C ASN A 437 -19.24 40.91 -10.98
N PRO A 438 -18.76 39.94 -10.19
CA PRO A 438 -18.09 40.18 -8.91
C PRO A 438 -17.05 41.27 -8.99
#